data_AF-Q7SGW7-F1
#
_entry.id   AF-Q7SGW7-F1
#
_cell.length_a   1.000
_cell.length_b   1.000
_cell.length_c   1.000
_cell.angle_alpha   90.00
_cell.angle_beta   90.00
_cell.angle_gamma   90.00
#
_symmetry.space_group_name_H-M   'P 1'
#
loop_
_entity.id
_entity.type
_entity.pdbx_description
1 polymer ?
#
loop_
_entity_poly.entity_id
_entity_poly.type
_entity_poly.pdbx_seq_one_letter_code
_entity_poly.pdbx_strand_id
1 'polypeptide(L)'
;MKSDELMPDSAAATIPANNSIGNGNSSAAVTWNTKKFRDDYDMLKIRLSDQRFSSTNFRDPLMPCPPHHRQYPGHNTPAVEKRLKELITRIRDSLGGDIR
;
A
#
# COMPACT_ATOMS: atom_id res chain seq x y z
N MET A 1 -5.49 -59.65 7.03
CA MET A 1 -6.42 -58.51 6.92
C MET A 1 -5.92 -57.63 5.80
N LYS A 2 -6.74 -57.49 4.75
CA LYS A 2 -6.48 -56.63 3.59
C LYS A 2 -7.05 -55.25 3.91
N SER A 3 -6.25 -54.20 3.81
CA SER A 3 -6.72 -52.81 3.77
C SER A 3 -6.21 -52.22 2.48
N ASP A 4 -6.85 -52.67 1.40
CA ASP A 4 -6.83 -52.06 0.09
C ASP A 4 -7.93 -50.99 0.06
N GLU A 5 -7.74 -49.98 -0.77
CA GLU A 5 -8.78 -49.15 -1.39
C GLU A 5 -9.79 -48.39 -0.50
N LEU A 6 -9.61 -47.06 -0.39
CA LEU A 6 -10.63 -46.12 -0.87
C LEU A 6 -10.11 -44.67 -0.89
N MET A 7 -9.33 -44.31 -1.91
CA MET A 7 -9.46 -42.99 -2.51
C MET A 7 -9.56 -43.21 -4.03
N PRO A 8 -10.76 -43.08 -4.61
CA PRO A 8 -10.98 -43.42 -6.01
C PRO A 8 -10.21 -42.47 -6.92
N ASP A 9 -9.35 -43.06 -7.74
CA ASP A 9 -8.75 -42.44 -8.91
C ASP A 9 -9.86 -42.30 -9.97
N SER A 10 -10.48 -41.13 -10.03
CA SER A 10 -11.54 -40.80 -10.99
C SER A 10 -11.64 -39.27 -11.06
N ALA A 11 -11.35 -38.57 -12.15
CA ALA A 11 -11.34 -38.99 -13.53
C ALA A 11 -10.32 -38.16 -14.33
N ALA A 12 -9.73 -38.79 -15.34
CA ALA A 12 -9.19 -38.11 -16.50
C ALA A 12 -10.28 -37.26 -17.16
N ALA A 13 -10.43 -36.02 -16.73
CA ALA A 13 -11.05 -34.99 -17.54
C ALA A 13 -9.94 -34.43 -18.45
N THR A 14 -9.76 -35.06 -19.60
CA THR A 14 -9.13 -34.47 -20.77
C THR A 14 -9.77 -33.10 -21.02
N ILE A 15 -9.13 -32.02 -20.58
CA ILE A 15 -9.38 -30.69 -21.12
C ILE A 15 -8.19 -30.39 -22.02
N PRO A 16 -8.39 -30.32 -23.35
CA PRO A 16 -7.30 -30.10 -24.29
C PRO A 16 -6.64 -28.76 -23.99
N ALA A 17 -5.34 -28.69 -24.23
CA ALA A 17 -4.57 -27.45 -24.16
C ALA A 17 -5.25 -26.38 -25.03
N ASN A 18 -5.99 -25.46 -24.42
CA ASN A 18 -6.45 -24.27 -25.10
C ASN A 18 -5.54 -23.11 -24.72
N ASN A 19 -4.61 -22.86 -25.63
CA ASN A 19 -3.77 -21.68 -25.66
C ASN A 19 -4.69 -20.47 -25.96
N SER A 20 -5.37 -19.95 -24.94
CA SER A 20 -6.28 -18.81 -25.06
C SER A 20 -5.68 -17.61 -24.34
N ILE A 21 -5.03 -16.78 -25.14
CA ILE A 21 -4.78 -15.37 -24.84
C ILE A 21 -6.17 -14.72 -24.77
N GLY A 22 -6.65 -14.41 -23.56
CA GLY A 22 -8.00 -13.87 -23.39
C GLY A 22 -8.21 -13.18 -22.06
N ASN A 23 -8.06 -11.85 -22.07
CA ASN A 23 -8.52 -10.93 -21.05
C ASN A 23 -10.01 -11.16 -20.74
N GLY A 24 -10.37 -11.52 -19.51
CA GLY A 24 -11.76 -11.76 -19.12
C GLY A 24 -11.94 -11.89 -17.62
N ASN A 25 -12.44 -10.83 -16.99
CA ASN A 25 -12.94 -10.80 -15.62
C ASN A 25 -13.99 -11.91 -15.41
N SER A 26 -13.56 -13.03 -14.85
CA SER A 26 -14.42 -13.99 -14.19
C SER A 26 -13.79 -14.24 -12.83
N SER A 27 -14.54 -13.92 -11.77
CA SER A 27 -14.18 -14.11 -10.37
C SER A 27 -14.18 -15.59 -10.01
N ALA A 28 -13.38 -16.39 -10.73
CA ALA A 28 -13.00 -17.72 -10.32
C ALA A 28 -12.18 -17.56 -9.04
N ALA A 29 -12.51 -18.34 -8.01
CA ALA A 29 -11.78 -18.34 -6.75
C ALA A 29 -10.28 -18.48 -7.06
N VAL A 30 -9.50 -17.47 -6.64
CA VAL A 30 -8.05 -17.46 -6.84
C VAL A 30 -7.49 -18.72 -6.20
N THR A 31 -7.10 -19.67 -7.03
CA THR A 31 -6.56 -20.94 -6.57
C THR A 31 -5.09 -20.68 -6.22
N TRP A 32 -4.81 -20.54 -4.93
CA TRP A 32 -3.48 -20.27 -4.40
C TRP A 32 -2.50 -21.44 -4.52
N ASN A 33 -2.93 -22.60 -5.04
CA ASN A 33 -2.07 -23.76 -5.27
C ASN A 33 -1.86 -24.05 -6.76
N THR A 34 -1.59 -23.01 -7.55
CA THR A 34 -1.21 -23.18 -8.97
C THR A 34 0.30 -23.35 -9.08
N LYS A 35 0.77 -24.06 -10.13
CA LYS A 35 2.21 -24.17 -10.41
C LYS A 35 2.86 -22.79 -10.52
N LYS A 36 2.20 -21.87 -11.24
CA LYS A 36 2.65 -20.49 -11.38
C LYS A 36 2.81 -19.79 -10.03
N PHE A 37 1.84 -19.93 -9.13
CA PHE A 37 1.94 -19.35 -7.79
C PHE A 37 3.12 -19.91 -7.00
N ARG A 38 3.39 -21.22 -7.08
CA ARG A 38 4.54 -21.83 -6.41
C ARG A 38 5.87 -21.30 -6.96
N ASP A 39 6.00 -21.21 -8.28
CA ASP A 39 7.19 -20.67 -8.94
C ASP A 39 7.39 -19.17 -8.57
N ASP A 40 6.31 -18.38 -8.56
CA ASP A 40 6.34 -16.97 -8.15
C ASP A 40 6.70 -16.82 -6.66
N TYR A 41 6.17 -17.69 -5.79
CA TYR A 41 6.47 -17.72 -4.37
C TYR A 41 7.94 -18.04 -4.11
N ASP A 42 8.52 -19.03 -4.78
CA ASP A 42 9.93 -19.40 -4.62
C ASP A 42 10.87 -18.28 -5.12
N MET A 43 10.54 -17.65 -6.24
CA MET A 43 11.27 -16.48 -6.73
C MET A 43 11.21 -15.31 -5.71
N LEU A 44 10.03 -15.01 -5.16
CA LEU A 44 9.87 -13.95 -4.18
C LEU A 44 10.60 -14.28 -2.88
N LYS A 45 10.58 -15.53 -2.44
CA LYS A 45 11.32 -16.01 -1.27
C LYS A 45 12.82 -15.79 -1.44
N ILE A 46 13.36 -16.05 -2.62
CA ILE A 46 14.77 -15.77 -2.94
C ILE A 46 15.05 -14.25 -2.90
N ARG A 47 14.17 -13.41 -3.47
CA ARG A 47 14.32 -11.94 -3.44
C ARG A 47 14.22 -11.34 -2.03
N LEU A 48 13.29 -11.83 -1.21
CA LEU A 48 13.11 -11.40 0.18
C LEU A 48 14.29 -11.85 1.07
N SER A 49 14.98 -12.92 0.70
CA SER A 49 16.20 -13.36 1.37
C SER A 49 17.45 -12.56 1.00
N ASP A 50 17.32 -11.42 0.31
CA ASP A 50 18.44 -10.51 0.09
C ASP A 50 19.01 -10.07 1.43
N GLN A 51 20.15 -10.66 1.81
CA GLN A 51 20.83 -10.41 3.08
C GLN A 51 21.22 -8.94 3.27
N ARG A 52 21.19 -8.14 2.20
CA ARG A 52 21.49 -6.72 2.25
C ARG A 52 20.30 -5.86 2.64
N PHE A 53 19.08 -6.42 2.61
CA PHE A 53 17.89 -5.72 3.06
C PHE A 53 17.92 -5.58 4.59
N SER A 54 18.18 -4.36 5.06
CA SER A 54 18.02 -4.01 6.47
C SER A 54 16.79 -3.14 6.66
N SER A 55 15.86 -3.58 7.51
CA SER A 55 14.71 -2.80 7.92
C SER A 55 15.10 -1.49 8.60
N THR A 56 16.32 -1.38 9.15
CA THR A 56 16.85 -0.15 9.76
C THR A 56 17.13 0.96 8.76
N ASN A 57 17.32 0.62 7.47
CA ASN A 57 17.56 1.61 6.42
C ASN A 57 16.28 2.31 5.97
N PHE A 58 15.13 1.76 6.35
CA PHE A 58 13.83 2.33 6.02
C PHE A 58 13.29 3.06 7.23
N ARG A 59 12.85 4.28 6.98
CA ARG A 59 12.26 5.11 8.02
C ARG A 59 10.90 4.55 8.41
N ASP A 60 10.63 4.51 9.71
CA ASP A 60 9.35 4.06 10.25
C ASP A 60 8.20 4.87 9.61
N PRO A 61 7.24 4.21 8.93
CA PRO A 61 6.13 4.89 8.27
C PRO A 61 5.18 5.59 9.25
N LEU A 62 5.19 5.22 10.54
CA LEU A 62 4.37 5.82 11.58
C LEU A 62 5.05 7.02 12.26
N MET A 63 6.34 7.24 12.00
CA MET A 63 7.03 8.39 12.60
C MET A 63 6.61 9.71 11.95
N PRO A 64 6.40 10.78 12.74
CA PRO A 64 6.12 12.11 12.21
C PRO A 64 7.18 12.51 11.19
N CYS A 65 6.77 12.78 9.96
CA CYS A 65 7.69 13.20 8.92
C CYS A 65 8.15 14.64 9.24
N PRO A 66 9.47 14.96 9.22
CA PRO A 66 9.90 16.34 9.32
C PRO A 66 9.20 17.12 8.21
N PRO A 67 8.76 18.36 8.50
CA PRO A 67 8.12 19.19 7.50
C PRO A 67 9.00 19.26 6.26
N HIS A 68 8.48 18.77 5.14
CA HIS A 68 9.24 18.76 3.90
C HIS A 68 9.50 20.21 3.49
N HIS A 69 10.74 20.56 3.13
CA HIS A 69 11.13 21.93 2.74
C HIS A 69 10.28 22.50 1.58
N ARG A 70 9.66 21.63 0.77
CA ARG A 70 8.67 22.02 -0.27
C ARG A 70 7.24 22.20 0.23
N GLN A 71 6.86 21.56 1.34
CA GLN A 71 5.52 21.71 1.92
C GLN A 71 5.37 23.04 2.67
N TYR A 72 6.46 23.52 3.27
CA TYR A 72 6.52 24.81 3.93
C TYR A 72 7.68 25.60 3.31
N PRO A 73 7.45 26.27 2.16
CA PRO A 73 8.48 27.14 1.62
C PRO A 73 8.74 28.20 2.69
N GLY A 74 10.01 28.33 3.11
CA GLY A 74 10.47 29.09 4.29
C GLY A 74 10.31 30.61 4.18
N HIS A 75 9.13 31.08 3.79
CA HIS A 75 8.79 32.47 3.55
C HIS A 75 8.10 33.12 4.76
N ASN A 76 8.36 32.60 5.97
CA ASN A 76 7.99 33.26 7.21
C ASN A 76 8.96 34.44 7.43
N THR A 77 8.80 35.47 6.61
CA THR A 77 9.54 36.72 6.76
C THR A 77 8.92 37.54 7.90
N PRO A 78 9.70 38.37 8.61
CA PRO A 78 9.16 39.23 9.66
C PRO A 78 8.01 40.13 9.19
N ALA A 79 8.00 40.50 7.90
CA ALA A 79 6.93 41.27 7.28
C ALA A 79 5.61 40.49 7.19
N VAL A 80 5.67 39.19 6.86
CA VAL A 80 4.50 38.31 6.82
C VAL A 80 3.94 38.08 8.22
N GLU A 81 4.82 37.88 9.22
CA GLU A 81 4.40 37.75 10.61
C GLU A 81 3.73 39.03 11.14
N LYS A 82 4.26 40.21 10.78
CA LYS A 82 3.66 41.50 11.14
C LYS A 82 2.26 41.64 10.55
N ARG A 83 2.10 41.34 9.25
CA ARG A 83 0.81 41.38 8.56
C ARG A 83 -0.19 40.40 9.18
N LEU A 84 0.25 39.22 9.59
CA LEU A 84 -0.59 38.24 10.27
C LEU A 84 -1.08 38.76 11.62
N LYS A 85 -0.21 39.38 12.42
CA LYS A 85 -0.59 39.98 13.71
C LYS A 85 -1.63 41.09 13.54
N GLU A 86 -1.43 41.98 12.56
CA GLU A 86 -2.39 43.05 12.23
C GLU A 86 -3.75 42.50 11.78
N LEU A 87 -3.76 41.39 11.03
CA LEU A 87 -4.99 40.73 10.61
C LEU A 87 -5.74 40.12 11.81
N ILE A 88 -5.02 39.47 12.73
CA ILE A 88 -5.61 38.89 13.94
C ILE A 88 -6.26 39.98 14.81
N THR A 89 -5.56 41.11 15.03
CA THR A 89 -6.14 42.22 15.80
C THR A 89 -7.38 42.77 15.11
N ARG A 90 -7.33 42.99 13.79
CA ARG A 90 -8.48 43.47 13.03
C ARG A 90 -9.69 42.53 13.12
N ILE A 91 -9.48 41.22 13.00
CA ILE A 91 -10.57 40.24 13.11
C ILE A 91 -11.13 40.23 14.54
N ARG A 92 -10.26 40.25 15.55
CA ARG A 92 -10.68 40.32 16.97
C ARG A 92 -11.53 41.55 17.24
N ASP A 93 -11.11 42.70 16.75
CA ASP A 93 -11.82 43.97 16.97
C ASP A 93 -13.14 44.01 16.18
N SER A 94 -13.16 43.44 14.97
CA SER A 94 -14.38 43.28 14.17
C SER A 94 -15.37 42.31 14.81
N LEU A 95 -14.91 41.23 15.45
CA LEU A 95 -15.76 40.22 16.09
C LEU A 95 -16.25 40.67 17.48
N GLY A 96 -15.49 41.55 18.15
CA GLY A 96 -15.86 42.16 19.43
C GLY A 96 -16.63 43.48 19.31
N GLY A 97 -16.81 44.01 18.10
CA GLY A 97 -17.44 45.31 17.84
C GLY A 97 -18.97 45.30 17.65
N ASP A 98 -19.56 44.13 17.37
CA ASP A 98 -20.99 43.98 17.04
C ASP A 98 -21.84 43.42 18.20
N ILE A 99 -21.51 43.77 19.44
CA ILE A 99 -22.36 43.51 20.63
C ILE A 99 -22.58 44.82 21.38
N ARG A 100 -23.35 45.74 20.78
CA ARG A 100 -24.06 46.81 21.49
C ARG A 100 -25.39 47.09 20.82
#